data_AF-A0A1E7ID79-F1
#
_entry.id   AF-A0A1E7ID79-F1
#
_cell.length_a   1.000
_cell.length_b   1.000
_cell.length_c   1.000
_cell.angle_alpha   90.00
_cell.angle_beta   90.00
_cell.angle_gamma   90.00
#
_symmetry.space_group_name_H-M   'P 1'
#
loop_
_entity.id
_entity.type
_entity.pdbx_description
1 polymer ?
#
loop_
_entity_poly.entity_id
_entity_poly.type
_entity_poly.pdbx_seq_one_letter_code
_entity_poly.pdbx_strand_id
1 'polypeptide(L)'
;MSCGHILVVDEHYESDQQISFLLKLAGFKITLARNCGEGINWLTSLHEESNCFDLMLISNVAQTADLLTLCDVSNRLSGGLGVLLVGRHRPASGVIADACAGSCGRISWCHSEDIMPCIRQFFAASD
;
A
#
# COMPACT_ATOMS: atom_id res chain seq x y z
N MET A 1 -14.67 -10.76 -10.72
CA MET A 1 -13.72 -10.17 -9.75
C MET A 1 -14.11 -8.72 -9.59
N SER A 2 -14.51 -8.32 -8.38
CA SER A 2 -14.67 -6.90 -8.06
C SER A 2 -13.32 -6.21 -8.28
N CYS A 3 -13.33 -5.08 -8.97
CA CYS A 3 -12.15 -4.26 -9.11
C CYS A 3 -11.83 -3.63 -7.74
N GLY A 4 -10.79 -4.10 -7.07
CA GLY A 4 -10.38 -3.56 -5.77
C GLY A 4 -9.97 -2.09 -5.84
N HIS A 5 -10.08 -1.38 -4.71
CA HIS A 5 -9.64 -0.01 -4.53
C HIS A 5 -8.29 0.01 -3.80
N ILE A 6 -7.26 0.49 -4.50
CA ILE A 6 -5.88 0.53 -4.01
C ILE A 6 -5.48 1.97 -3.67
N LEU A 7 -4.98 2.19 -2.46
CA LEU A 7 -4.27 3.42 -2.09
C LEU A 7 -2.80 3.27 -2.48
N VAL A 8 -2.29 4.13 -3.35
CA VAL A 8 -0.88 4.13 -3.74
C VAL A 8 -0.19 5.33 -3.09
N VAL A 9 0.77 5.05 -2.22
CA VAL A 9 1.64 6.04 -1.59
C VAL A 9 2.98 6.02 -2.32
N ASP A 10 3.26 7.07 -3.10
CA ASP A 10 4.47 7.18 -3.91
C ASP A 10 4.92 8.64 -4.02
N GLU A 11 6.07 8.96 -3.42
CA GLU A 11 6.67 10.31 -3.43
C GLU A 11 7.19 10.72 -4.81
N HIS A 12 7.38 9.76 -5.72
CA HIS A 12 7.91 9.96 -7.06
C HIS A 12 6.90 9.63 -8.16
N TYR A 13 5.61 9.58 -7.83
CA TYR A 13 4.56 9.22 -8.79
C TYR A 13 4.53 10.09 -10.07
N GLU A 14 4.96 11.35 -9.98
CA GLU A 14 5.03 12.25 -11.15
C GLU A 14 6.11 11.82 -12.15
N SER A 15 7.21 11.29 -11.63
CA SER A 15 8.33 10.78 -12.42
C SER A 15 8.17 9.30 -12.81
N ASP A 16 7.42 8.51 -12.05
CA ASP A 16 7.20 7.09 -12.30
C ASP A 16 5.71 6.72 -12.29
N GLN A 17 5.08 6.89 -13.45
CA GLN A 17 3.66 6.58 -13.65
C GLN A 17 3.41 5.09 -13.97
N GLN A 18 4.45 4.24 -14.00
CA GLN A 18 4.31 2.87 -14.49
C GLN A 18 3.38 2.04 -13.61
N ILE A 19 3.54 2.14 -12.29
CA ILE A 19 2.69 1.42 -11.32
C ILE A 19 1.23 1.83 -11.49
N SER A 20 0.95 3.12 -11.46
CA SER A 20 -0.42 3.65 -11.58
C SER A 20 -1.07 3.24 -12.90
N PHE A 21 -0.30 3.26 -13.99
CA PHE A 21 -0.75 2.83 -15.31
C PHE A 21 -1.10 1.35 -15.33
N LEU A 22 -0.22 0.48 -14.83
CA LEU A 22 -0.45 -0.97 -14.78
C LEU A 22 -1.68 -1.33 -13.94
N LEU A 23 -1.87 -0.68 -12.78
CA LEU A 23 -3.03 -0.90 -11.93
C LEU A 23 -4.34 -0.50 -12.61
N LYS A 24 -4.35 0.65 -13.29
CA LYS A 24 -5.50 1.11 -14.09
C LYS A 24 -5.80 0.15 -15.25
N LEU A 25 -4.77 -0.30 -15.96
CA LEU A 25 -4.90 -1.27 -17.06
C LEU A 25 -5.51 -2.59 -16.56
N ALA A 26 -5.12 -3.03 -15.37
CA ALA A 26 -5.68 -4.21 -14.70
C ALA A 26 -7.09 -4.00 -14.12
N GLY A 27 -7.64 -2.79 -14.24
CA GLY A 27 -9.01 -2.45 -13.84
C GLY A 27 -9.16 -1.99 -12.40
N PHE A 28 -8.09 -1.84 -11.63
CA PHE A 28 -8.20 -1.38 -10.23
C PHE A 28 -8.59 0.09 -10.15
N LYS A 29 -9.41 0.43 -9.15
CA LYS A 29 -9.62 1.81 -8.74
C LYS A 29 -8.40 2.23 -7.94
N ILE A 30 -7.79 3.37 -8.27
CA ILE A 30 -6.60 3.85 -7.55
C ILE A 30 -6.84 5.23 -6.94
N THR A 31 -6.39 5.41 -5.71
CA THR A 31 -6.20 6.73 -5.08
C THR A 31 -4.71 6.94 -4.91
N LEU A 32 -4.21 8.11 -5.31
CA LEU A 32 -2.80 8.46 -5.19
C LEU A 32 -2.59 9.36 -3.97
N ALA A 33 -1.53 9.08 -3.23
CA ALA A 33 -1.00 9.90 -2.14
C ALA A 33 0.48 10.18 -2.41
N ARG A 34 0.87 11.44 -2.37
CA ARG A 34 2.22 11.90 -2.71
C ARG A 34 3.24 11.70 -1.60
N ASN A 35 2.80 11.31 -0.42
CA ASN A 35 3.61 11.07 0.76
C ASN A 35 2.77 10.34 1.81
N CYS A 36 3.41 9.89 2.89
CA CYS A 36 2.73 9.20 3.99
C CYS A 36 1.64 10.06 4.65
N GLY A 37 1.83 11.38 4.77
CA GLY A 37 0.85 12.28 5.35
C GLY A 37 -0.45 12.35 4.56
N GLU A 38 -0.36 12.46 3.23
CA GLU A 38 -1.53 12.35 2.35
C GLU A 38 -2.18 10.96 2.43
N GLY A 39 -1.38 9.90 2.56
CA GLY A 39 -1.90 8.53 2.75
C GLY A 39 -2.74 8.41 4.03
N ILE A 40 -2.25 8.97 5.14
CA ILE A 40 -2.96 9.02 6.43
C ILE A 40 -4.28 9.81 6.30
N ASN A 41 -4.24 10.95 5.62
CA ASN A 41 -5.44 11.76 5.40
C ASN A 41 -6.50 10.97 4.61
N TRP A 42 -6.09 10.28 3.54
CA TRP A 42 -7.01 9.43 2.77
C TRP A 42 -7.60 8.30 3.60
N LEU A 43 -6.79 7.62 4.41
CA LEU A 43 -7.26 6.55 5.29
C LEU A 43 -8.29 7.07 6.30
N THR A 44 -8.08 8.28 6.83
CA THR A 44 -8.97 8.89 7.81
C THR A 44 -10.28 9.35 7.17
N SER A 45 -10.22 10.05 6.04
CA SER A 45 -11.43 10.54 5.35
C SER A 45 -12.32 9.41 4.83
N LEU A 46 -11.73 8.35 4.25
CA LEU A 46 -12.53 7.25 3.72
C LEU A 46 -13.17 6.39 4.81
N HIS A 47 -12.50 6.24 5.96
CA HIS A 47 -13.08 5.59 7.13
C HIS A 47 -14.37 6.28 7.60
N GLU A 48 -14.40 7.62 7.61
CA GLU A 48 -15.59 8.40 7.95
C GLU A 48 -16.74 8.21 6.93
N GLU A 49 -16.41 7.98 5.66
CA GLU A 49 -17.37 7.79 4.57
C GLU A 49 -17.87 6.32 4.43
N SER A 50 -17.46 5.40 5.31
CA SER A 50 -17.73 3.96 5.18
C SER A 50 -17.20 3.33 3.88
N ASN A 51 -16.23 3.96 3.24
CA ASN A 51 -15.51 3.42 2.09
C ASN A 51 -14.15 2.90 2.57
N CYS A 52 -13.74 1.72 2.13
CA CYS A 52 -12.46 1.14 2.52
C CYS A 52 -11.58 0.92 1.30
N PHE A 53 -10.27 1.04 1.50
CA PHE A 53 -9.29 0.46 0.59
C PHE A 53 -9.22 -1.05 0.82
N ASP A 54 -8.94 -1.80 -0.24
CA ASP A 54 -8.67 -3.24 -0.14
C ASP A 54 -7.17 -3.51 0.02
N LEU A 55 -6.33 -2.61 -0.50
CA LEU A 55 -4.88 -2.70 -0.47
C LEU A 55 -4.25 -1.30 -0.40
N MET A 56 -3.21 -1.17 0.40
CA MET A 56 -2.29 -0.05 0.36
C MET A 56 -0.97 -0.50 -0.28
N LEU A 57 -0.52 0.25 -1.28
CA LEU A 57 0.73 0.03 -1.97
C LEU A 57 1.68 1.18 -1.65
N ILE A 58 2.87 0.87 -1.17
CA ILE A 58 3.86 1.87 -0.79
C ILE A 58 5.09 1.67 -1.64
N SER A 59 5.32 2.61 -2.54
CA SER A 59 6.45 2.62 -3.48
C SER A 59 7.62 3.38 -2.88
N ASN A 60 8.84 2.93 -3.20
CA ASN A 60 10.09 3.58 -2.83
C ASN A 60 10.19 3.89 -1.33
N VAL A 61 10.15 2.83 -0.52
CA VAL A 61 10.23 2.90 0.94
C VAL A 61 11.57 3.48 1.39
N ALA A 62 11.68 4.81 1.46
CA ALA A 62 12.70 5.45 2.26
C ALA A 62 12.40 5.13 3.73
N GLN A 63 13.41 4.72 4.49
CA GLN A 63 13.26 4.26 5.87
C GLN A 63 12.89 5.42 6.80
N THR A 64 11.62 5.81 6.85
CA THR A 64 11.13 6.96 7.61
C THR A 64 10.17 6.53 8.71
N ALA A 65 10.17 7.28 9.82
CA ALA A 65 9.22 7.11 10.93
C ALA A 65 7.75 7.27 10.48
N ASP A 66 7.53 8.00 9.39
CA ASP A 66 6.21 8.27 8.81
C ASP A 66 5.54 6.99 8.27
N LEU A 67 6.34 6.05 7.76
CA LEU A 67 5.85 4.77 7.29
C LEU A 67 5.25 3.92 8.41
N LEU A 68 5.92 3.88 9.57
CA LEU A 68 5.42 3.17 10.74
C LEU A 68 4.11 3.79 11.21
N THR A 69 4.03 5.12 11.21
CA THR A 69 2.82 5.86 11.55
C THR A 69 1.68 5.54 10.58
N LEU A 70 1.97 5.49 9.28
CA LEU A 70 1.01 5.11 8.24
C LEU A 70 0.51 3.66 8.42
N CYS A 71 1.41 2.72 8.68
CA CYS A 71 1.09 1.32 9.01
C CYS A 71 0.17 1.22 10.24
N ASP A 72 0.52 1.92 11.33
CA ASP A 72 -0.25 1.94 12.57
C ASP A 72 -1.67 2.51 12.37
N VAL A 73 -1.79 3.62 11.63
CA VAL A 73 -3.08 4.25 11.30
C VAL A 73 -3.94 3.33 10.44
N SER A 74 -3.34 2.76 9.39
CA SER A 74 -3.98 1.78 8.50
C SER A 74 -4.65 0.64 9.29
N ASN A 75 -3.94 0.08 10.27
CA ASN A 75 -4.49 -1.03 11.04
C ASN A 75 -5.58 -0.63 12.01
N ARG A 76 -5.45 0.54 12.65
CA ARG A 76 -6.47 1.05 13.58
C ARG A 76 -7.78 1.35 12.87
N LEU A 77 -7.72 1.94 11.68
CA LEU A 77 -8.92 2.42 10.96
C LEU A 77 -9.55 1.34 10.08
N SER A 78 -8.73 0.47 9.49
CA SER A 78 -9.20 -0.46 8.45
C SER A 78 -9.23 -1.91 8.91
N GLY A 79 -8.97 -2.20 10.20
CA GLY A 79 -9.09 -3.55 10.76
C GLY A 79 -8.11 -4.57 10.16
N GLY A 80 -6.97 -4.11 9.65
CA GLY A 80 -5.96 -4.97 9.01
C GLY A 80 -5.90 -4.84 7.49
N LEU A 81 -5.99 -3.62 6.96
CA LEU A 81 -5.73 -3.33 5.55
C LEU A 81 -4.41 -3.94 5.10
N GLY A 82 -4.45 -4.58 3.95
CA GLY A 82 -3.27 -5.15 3.34
C GLY A 82 -2.25 -4.10 2.92
N VAL A 83 -0.97 -4.34 3.19
CA VAL A 83 0.10 -3.43 2.79
C VAL A 83 1.10 -4.17 1.90
N LEU A 84 1.30 -3.66 0.69
CA LEU A 84 2.32 -4.13 -0.24
C LEU A 84 3.43 -3.08 -0.36
N LEU A 85 4.60 -3.41 0.15
CA LEU A 85 5.81 -2.61 0.02
C LEU A 85 6.49 -2.94 -1.31
N VAL A 86 6.72 -1.92 -2.13
CA VAL A 86 7.32 -2.06 -3.46
C VAL A 86 8.65 -1.33 -3.49
N GLY A 87 9.72 -2.03 -3.88
CA GLY A 87 11.02 -1.41 -4.01
C GLY A 87 11.99 -2.27 -4.82
N ARG A 88 13.07 -1.65 -5.32
CA ARG A 88 14.12 -2.38 -6.06
C ARG A 88 15.00 -3.22 -5.14
N HIS A 89 15.23 -2.73 -3.93
CA HIS A 89 16.00 -3.42 -2.91
C HIS A 89 15.10 -3.76 -1.74
N ARG A 90 15.24 -4.99 -1.24
CA ARG A 90 14.60 -5.37 0.01
C ARG A 90 15.20 -4.47 1.11
N PRO A 91 14.38 -3.83 1.95
CA PRO A 91 14.92 -3.03 3.05
C PRO A 91 15.88 -3.90 3.87
N ALA A 92 17.11 -3.43 4.02
CA ALA A 92 18.19 -4.18 4.67
C ALA A 92 17.88 -4.49 6.14
N SER A 93 17.00 -3.71 6.77
CA SER A 93 16.42 -4.02 8.05
C SER A 93 15.05 -4.67 7.83
N GLY A 94 14.94 -5.97 8.13
CA GLY A 94 13.64 -6.64 8.29
C GLY A 94 12.72 -5.92 9.28
N VAL A 95 13.29 -5.04 10.10
CA VAL A 95 12.65 -4.16 11.09
C VAL A 95 11.41 -3.45 10.57
N ILE A 96 11.36 -2.95 9.33
CA ILE A 96 10.15 -2.27 8.83
C ILE A 96 9.02 -3.27 8.57
N ALA A 97 9.35 -4.38 7.91
CA ALA A 97 8.38 -5.43 7.66
C ALA A 97 7.90 -6.05 8.97
N ASP A 98 8.80 -6.24 9.94
CA ASP A 98 8.50 -6.80 11.26
C ASP A 98 7.73 -5.80 12.15
N ALA A 99 8.09 -4.52 12.14
CA ALA A 99 7.40 -3.48 12.91
C ALA A 99 6.01 -3.21 12.35
N CYS A 100 5.88 -3.11 11.02
CA CYS A 100 4.56 -3.07 10.42
C CYS A 100 3.83 -4.41 10.61
N ALA A 101 4.48 -5.59 10.62
CA ALA A 101 3.79 -6.88 10.81
C ALA A 101 3.18 -7.07 12.20
N GLY A 102 3.79 -6.47 13.23
CA GLY A 102 3.17 -6.38 14.56
C GLY A 102 1.94 -5.45 14.57
N SER A 103 1.91 -4.51 13.63
CA SER A 103 0.93 -3.43 13.56
C SER A 103 -0.04 -3.50 12.39
N CYS A 104 0.07 -4.37 11.40
CA CYS A 104 -0.89 -4.51 10.29
C CYS A 104 -1.15 -6.00 10.02
N GLY A 105 -2.39 -6.34 9.68
CA GLY A 105 -2.80 -7.73 9.50
C GLY A 105 -2.02 -8.50 8.43
N ARG A 106 -1.63 -7.86 7.33
CA ARG A 106 -0.89 -8.50 6.22
C ARG A 106 0.05 -7.51 5.54
N ILE A 107 1.35 -7.71 5.69
CA ILE A 107 2.37 -6.99 4.92
C ILE A 107 3.12 -7.96 4.02
N SER A 108 3.36 -7.53 2.80
CA SER A 108 4.21 -8.23 1.85
C SER A 108 5.16 -7.24 1.19
N TRP A 109 6.31 -7.75 0.75
CA TRP A 109 7.26 -6.97 -0.02
C TRP A 109 7.44 -7.61 -1.39
N CYS A 110 7.52 -6.80 -2.44
CA CYS A 110 7.83 -7.27 -3.78
C CYS A 110 8.73 -6.30 -4.54
N HIS A 111 9.37 -6.83 -5.58
CA HIS A 111 10.03 -6.01 -6.57
C HIS A 111 9.00 -5.26 -7.42
N SER A 112 9.38 -4.09 -7.93
CA SER A 112 8.53 -3.30 -8.84
C SER A 112 8.11 -4.08 -10.09
N GLU A 113 8.97 -4.97 -10.58
CA GLU A 113 8.70 -5.82 -11.75
C GLU A 113 7.65 -6.90 -11.46
N ASP A 114 7.52 -7.31 -10.19
CA ASP A 114 6.64 -8.39 -9.74
C ASP A 114 5.35 -7.86 -9.08
N ILE A 115 5.07 -6.57 -9.21
CA ILE A 115 3.94 -5.90 -8.54
C ILE A 115 2.60 -6.56 -8.86
N MET A 116 2.35 -6.90 -10.12
CA MET A 116 1.08 -7.49 -10.55
C MET A 116 0.89 -8.92 -10.04
N PRO A 117 1.87 -9.83 -10.16
CA PRO A 117 1.84 -11.12 -9.48
C PRO A 117 1.54 -11.02 -7.97
N CYS A 118 2.21 -10.11 -7.26
CA CYS A 118 2.04 -9.96 -5.82
C CYS A 118 0.66 -9.44 -5.43
N ILE A 119 0.14 -8.46 -6.16
CA ILE A 119 -1.24 -7.97 -5.96
C ILE A 119 -2.25 -9.09 -6.17
N ARG A 120 -2.10 -9.89 -7.23
CA ARG A 120 -3.00 -11.02 -7.49
C ARG A 120 -2.99 -12.04 -6.36
N GLN A 121 -1.82 -12.37 -5.83
CA GLN A 121 -1.71 -13.26 -4.67
C GLN A 121 -2.39 -12.66 -3.44
N PHE A 122 -2.28 -11.34 -3.26
CA PHE A 122 -2.90 -10.64 -2.15
C PHE A 122 -4.43 -10.76 -2.16
N PHE A 123 -5.04 -10.49 -3.31
CA PHE A 123 -6.50 -10.61 -3.48
C PHE A 123 -6.97 -12.07 -3.46
N ALA A 124 -6.24 -13.00 -4.07
CA ALA A 124 -6.60 -14.42 -4.08
C ALA A 124 -6.60 -15.07 -2.69
N ALA A 125 -5.81 -14.54 -1.76
CA ALA A 125 -5.72 -15.07 -0.40
C ALA A 125 -6.67 -14.37 0.58
N SER A 126 -7.61 -13.56 0.10
CA SER A 126 -8.64 -12.87 0.88
C SER A 126 -10.07 -13.40 0.63
N ASP A 127 -10.21 -14.33 -0.33
CA ASP A 127 -11.40 -15.17 -0.55
C ASP A 127 -11.33 -16.46 0.28
#